data_AF-A0A068PBM6-F1
#
_entry.id   AF-A0A068PBM6-F1
#
_cell.length_a   1.000
_cell.length_b   1.000
_cell.length_c   1.000
_cell.angle_alpha   90.00
_cell.angle_beta   90.00
_cell.angle_gamma   90.00
#
_symmetry.space_group_name_H-M   'P 1'
#
loop_
_entity.id
_entity.type
_entity.pdbx_description
1 polymer ?
#
loop_
_entity_poly.entity_id
_entity_poly.type
_entity_poly.pdbx_seq_one_letter_code
_entity_poly.pdbx_strand_id
1 'polypeptide(L)' 'SLVDRKVIERLLRITSCKVTAVDSGIRALQFLGLDEEKNSSVGFDGLKVDLIITDY' A
#
# COMPACT_ATOMS: atom_id res chain seq x y z
N SER A 1 8.29 -13.33 12.00
CA SER A 1 9.52 -14.16 11.95
C SER A 1 10.13 -14.09 10.55
N LEU A 2 11.38 -14.54 10.35
CA LEU A 2 12.03 -14.56 9.02
C LEU A 2 11.31 -15.48 8.01
N VAL A 3 10.65 -16.53 8.51
CA VAL A 3 9.88 -17.48 7.71
C VAL A 3 8.64 -16.80 7.13
N ASP A 4 7.92 -16.04 7.96
CA ASP A 4 6.71 -15.32 7.53
C ASP A 4 7.04 -14.34 6.39
N ARG A 5 8.16 -13.62 6.49
CA ARG A 5 8.58 -12.66 5.46
C ARG A 5 8.88 -13.34 4.12
N LYS A 6 9.57 -14.49 4.13
CA LYS A 6 9.85 -15.27 2.91
C LYS A 6 8.59 -15.87 2.29
N VAL A 7 7.64 -16.30 3.12
CA VAL A 7 6.36 -16.86 2.63
C VAL A 7 5.51 -15.76 2.01
N ILE A 8 5.40 -14.60 2.66
CA ILE A 8 4.67 -13.44 2.14
C ILE A 8 5.29 -12.94 0.83
N GLU A 9 6.61 -12.78 0.77
CA GLU A 9 7.31 -12.38 -0.46
C GLU A 9 7.07 -13.38 -1.60
N ARG A 10 7.18 -14.68 -1.31
CA ARG A 10 6.94 -15.72 -2.31
C ARG A 10 5.49 -15.74 -2.78
N LEU A 11 4.53 -15.60 -1.87
CA LEU A 11 3.10 -15.55 -2.21
C LEU A 11 2.80 -14.34 -3.10
N LEU A 12 3.22 -13.14 -2.70
CA LEU A 12 3.00 -11.91 -3.48
C LEU A 12 3.64 -12.01 -4.88
N ARG A 13 4.79 -12.67 -4.99
CA ARG A 13 5.45 -12.92 -6.29
C ARG A 13 4.70 -13.94 -7.15
N ILE A 14 4.02 -14.92 -6.55
CA ILE A 14 3.25 -15.94 -7.29
C ILE A 14 1.88 -15.39 -7.71
N THR A 15 1.26 -14.54 -6.88
CA THR A 15 -0.09 -13.99 -7.12
C THR A 15 -0.11 -12.83 -8.12
N SER A 16 0.99 -12.60 -8.86
CA SER A 16 1.17 -11.45 -9.77
C SER A 16 0.92 -10.09 -9.10
N CYS A 17 1.01 -10.01 -7.77
CA CYS A 17 0.75 -8.77 -7.07
C CYS A 17 1.96 -7.84 -7.14
N LYS A 18 1.71 -6.57 -7.45
CA LYS A 18 2.70 -5.51 -7.33
C LYS A 18 2.69 -4.96 -5.90
N VAL A 19 3.86 -4.92 -5.30
CA VAL A 19 4.07 -4.44 -3.93
C VAL A 19 4.82 -3.11 -3.98
N THR A 20 4.25 -2.06 -3.41
CA THR A 20 4.84 -0.71 -3.39
C THR A 20 4.97 -0.23 -1.95
N ALA A 21 6.18 0.15 -1.54
CA ALA A 21 6.41 0.74 -0.23
C ALA A 21 6.02 2.23 -0.25
N VAL A 22 5.30 2.69 0.78
CA VAL A 22 4.90 4.08 0.99
C VAL A 22 5.10 4.44 2.46
N ASP A 23 5.01 5.73 2.81
CA ASP A 23 5.24 6.22 4.18
C ASP A 23 4.01 6.90 4.81
N SER A 24 2.90 7.03 4.06
CA SER A 24 1.65 7.64 4.54
C SER A 24 0.46 7.21 3.69
N GLY A 25 -0.74 7.30 4.28
CA GLY A 25 -2.00 7.06 3.58
C GLY A 25 -2.22 8.02 2.42
N ILE A 26 -1.86 9.30 2.57
CA ILE A 26 -1.96 10.30 1.49
C ILE A 26 -1.08 9.91 0.31
N ARG A 27 0.19 9.54 0.52
CA ARG A 27 1.05 9.08 -0.58
C ARG A 27 0.52 7.81 -1.23
N ALA A 28 -0.16 6.95 -0.48
CA ALA A 28 -0.80 5.78 -1.04
C ALA A 28 -1.95 6.16 -1.99
N LEU A 29 -2.81 7.09 -1.59
CA LEU A 29 -3.90 7.60 -2.43
C LEU A 29 -3.37 8.31 -3.68
N GLN A 30 -2.32 9.12 -3.55
CA GLN A 30 -1.65 9.77 -4.69
C GLN A 30 -1.08 8.75 -5.66
N PHE A 31 -0.40 7.71 -5.16
CA PHE A 31 0.12 6.63 -5.99
C PHE A 31 -0.98 5.90 -6.77
N LEU A 32 -2.17 5.75 -6.16
CA LEU A 32 -3.34 5.12 -6.78
C LEU A 32 -4.17 6.06 -7.66
N GLY A 33 -3.85 7.36 -7.70
CA GLY A 33 -4.64 8.36 -8.43
C GLY A 33 -5.99 8.69 -7.78
N LEU A 34 -6.15 8.41 -6.48
CA LEU A 34 -7.39 8.60 -5.70
C LEU A 34 -7.42 9.91 -4.89
N ASP A 35 -6.44 10.79 -5.08
CA ASP A 35 -6.29 12.07 -4.35
C ASP A 35 -7.18 13.21 -4.90
N GLU A 36 -8.16 12.90 -5.76
CA GLU A 36 -8.97 13.92 -6.45
C GLU A 36 -9.99 14.63 -5.55
N GLU A 37 -10.40 14.02 -4.42
CA GLU A 37 -11.36 14.62 -3.50
C GLU A 37 -10.67 15.18 -2.25
N LYS A 38 -10.29 16.47 -2.33
CA LYS A 38 -9.77 17.29 -1.20
C LYS A 38 -10.68 17.35 0.04
N ASN A 39 -11.88 16.76 -0.01
CA ASN A 39 -12.84 16.67 1.10
C ASN A 39 -12.75 15.37 1.90
N SER A 40 -11.93 14.40 1.50
CA SER A 40 -11.76 13.12 2.21
C SER A 40 -10.64 13.15 3.26
N SER A 41 -10.13 14.32 3.63
CA SER A 41 -9.13 14.55 4.69
C SER A 41 -9.55 14.06 6.10
N VAL A 42 -10.72 13.45 6.21
CA VAL A 42 -11.22 12.74 7.39
C VAL A 42 -10.39 11.46 7.61
N GLY A 43 -9.15 11.62 8.07
CA GLY A 43 -8.39 10.55 8.76
C GLY A 43 -7.13 10.01 8.08
N PHE A 44 -6.82 10.38 6.83
CA PHE A 44 -5.65 9.83 6.14
C PHE A 44 -4.32 10.56 6.42
N ASP A 45 -4.37 11.81 6.86
CA ASP A 45 -3.18 12.64 7.14
C ASP A 45 -2.33 12.09 8.30
N GLY A 46 -2.97 11.38 9.24
CA GLY A 46 -2.29 10.67 10.33
C GLY A 46 -2.15 9.16 10.12
N LEU A 47 -2.66 8.62 9.01
CA LEU A 47 -2.64 7.18 8.77
C LEU A 47 -1.25 6.75 8.30
N LYS A 48 -0.54 6.03 9.17
CA LYS A 48 0.70 5.37 8.78
C LYS A 48 0.40 4.18 7.88
N VAL A 49 0.89 4.24 6.64
CA VAL A 49 0.82 3.16 5.66
C VAL A 49 2.24 2.86 5.23
N ASP A 50 2.65 1.60 5.33
CA ASP A 50 3.99 1.13 4.96
C ASP A 50 4.01 0.41 3.60
N LEU A 51 2.86 -0.11 3.12
CA LEU A 51 2.80 -0.99 1.95
C LEU A 51 1.46 -0.91 1.20
N ILE A 52 1.53 -0.91 -0.14
CA ILE A 52 0.41 -1.09 -1.06
C ILE A 52 0.60 -2.41 -1.79
N ILE A 53 -0.46 -3.21 -1.88
CA ILE A 53 -0.50 -4.46 -2.65
C ILE A 53 -1.61 -4.32 -3.68
N THR A 54 -1.28 -4.48 -4.95
CA THR A 54 -2.24 -4.41 -6.06
C THR A 54 -2.10 -5.64 -6.95
N ASP A 55 -3.18 -6.07 -7.59
CA ASP A 55 -3.24 -7.26 -8.46
C ASP A 55 -3.35 -6.94 -9.97
N TYR A 56 -3.11 -5.68 -10.36
CA TYR A 56 -3.04 -5.25 -11.76
C TYR A 56 -1.98 -5.99 -12.58
#